data_AF-A0A8J4XC70-F1
#
_entry.id   AF-A0A8J4XC70-F1
#
_cell.length_a   1.000
_cell.length_b   1.000
_cell.length_c   1.000
_cell.angle_alpha   90.00
_cell.angle_beta   90.00
_cell.angle_gamma   90.00
#
_symmetry.space_group_name_H-M   'P 1'
#
loop_
_entity.id
_entity.type
_entity.pdbx_description
1 polymer ?
#
loop_
_entity_poly.entity_id
_entity_poly.type
_entity_poly.pdbx_seq_one_letter_code
_entity_poly.pdbx_strand_id
1 'polypeptide(L)'
;SAEDTVLKNRLLQLECHFTWGLNKNDTDFKDLQIRLEEQLKLDLGKETGGSHTYSYMGFVKFLLGSNTEALSYFEKSVELTKSQGNDCDKLLVIAYGDLAWLHYHMGHFAECESYLNKFGDIKEKYPSVPYAEVLGEKGWTFLKCSRKYYDMAKECFNEALKLNPEDGELNAGLAIVLYRIAHILHDSTDSNVIDQLRRAIATNPDNDVLKVLLALKLTVQQDYHEAESLVEQALQRSPEHPHVIRYVGIYLRNQGSVD
;
A
#
# COMPACT_ATOMS: atom_id res chain seq x y z
N SER A 1 -17.62 29.46 -8.03
CA SER A 1 -17.26 30.89 -7.88
C SER A 1 -15.74 31.05 -8.01
N ALA A 2 -15.19 32.28 -7.98
CA ALA A 2 -13.74 32.47 -7.95
C ALA A 2 -13.10 31.84 -6.70
N GLU A 3 -13.77 31.94 -5.55
CA GLU A 3 -13.35 31.31 -4.28
C GLU A 3 -13.30 29.78 -4.38
N ASP A 4 -14.31 29.17 -4.99
CA ASP A 4 -14.35 27.73 -5.26
C ASP A 4 -13.19 27.28 -6.18
N THR A 5 -12.80 28.13 -7.14
CA THR A 5 -11.65 27.83 -8.02
C THR A 5 -10.32 27.87 -7.26
N VAL A 6 -10.15 28.84 -6.36
CA VAL A 6 -8.95 28.94 -5.50
C VAL A 6 -8.86 27.75 -4.55
N LEU A 7 -9.99 27.39 -3.92
CA LEU A 7 -10.06 26.25 -3.02
C LEU A 7 -9.71 24.94 -3.74
N LYS A 8 -10.30 24.71 -4.92
CA LYS A 8 -10.00 23.54 -5.73
C LYS A 8 -8.53 23.47 -6.15
N ASN A 9 -7.91 24.60 -6.48
CA ASN A 9 -6.48 24.63 -6.80
C ASN A 9 -5.60 24.22 -5.61
N ARG A 10 -5.95 24.63 -4.38
CA ARG A 10 -5.25 24.17 -3.16
C ARG A 10 -5.43 22.68 -2.93
N LEU A 11 -6.65 22.17 -3.12
CA LEU A 11 -6.97 20.74 -2.99
C LEU A 11 -6.17 19.86 -3.98
N LEU A 12 -5.89 20.37 -5.19
CA LEU A 12 -5.09 19.66 -6.19
C LEU A 12 -3.59 19.55 -5.83
N GLN A 13 -3.10 20.29 -4.83
CA GLN A 13 -1.70 20.24 -4.36
C GLN A 13 -1.49 19.28 -3.18
N LEU A 14 -2.55 18.60 -2.74
CA LEU A 14 -2.48 17.65 -1.62
C LEU A 14 -1.88 16.32 -2.10
N GLU A 15 -1.18 15.61 -1.23
CA GLU A 15 -0.72 14.24 -1.48
C GLU A 15 -1.69 13.27 -0.80
N CYS A 16 -2.73 12.85 -1.52
CA CYS A 16 -3.76 11.94 -1.02
C CYS A 16 -4.43 11.15 -2.16
N HIS A 17 -5.34 10.24 -1.84
CA HIS A 17 -5.91 9.32 -2.84
C HIS A 17 -6.65 10.04 -3.98
N PHE A 18 -7.26 11.19 -3.68
CA PHE A 18 -7.97 12.02 -4.66
C PHE A 18 -7.07 12.68 -5.70
N THR A 19 -5.77 12.87 -5.40
CA THR A 19 -4.81 13.54 -6.28
C THR A 19 -3.79 12.60 -6.92
N TRP A 20 -3.76 11.33 -6.51
CA TRP A 20 -2.84 10.33 -7.06
C TRP A 20 -3.24 9.77 -8.44
N GLY A 21 -4.28 10.32 -9.08
CA GLY A 21 -4.65 9.94 -10.45
C GLY A 21 -5.26 8.54 -10.59
N LEU A 22 -5.85 8.02 -9.51
CA LEU A 22 -6.54 6.73 -9.50
C LEU A 22 -7.85 6.83 -10.31
N ASN A 23 -7.98 6.04 -11.36
CA ASN A 23 -9.14 6.06 -12.24
C ASN A 23 -10.15 4.98 -11.80
N LYS A 24 -11.40 5.40 -11.63
CA LYS A 24 -12.50 4.52 -11.23
C LYS A 24 -12.77 3.36 -12.20
N ASN A 25 -12.27 3.43 -13.43
CA ASN A 25 -12.47 2.41 -14.46
C ASN A 25 -11.31 1.39 -14.54
N ASP A 26 -10.22 1.60 -13.82
CA ASP A 26 -9.03 0.75 -13.92
C ASP A 26 -9.06 -0.47 -12.99
N THR A 27 -10.06 -0.53 -12.11
CA THR A 27 -10.26 -1.56 -11.08
C THR A 27 -11.73 -1.76 -10.78
N ASP A 28 -12.14 -2.99 -10.47
CA ASP A 28 -13.42 -3.25 -9.82
C ASP A 28 -13.31 -2.85 -8.33
N PHE A 29 -13.92 -1.73 -7.97
CA PHE A 29 -13.87 -1.20 -6.62
C PHE A 29 -14.60 -2.06 -5.59
N LYS A 30 -15.51 -2.96 -6.02
CA LYS A 30 -16.15 -3.92 -5.12
C LYS A 30 -15.19 -5.07 -4.77
N ASP A 31 -14.47 -5.60 -5.76
CA ASP A 31 -13.40 -6.58 -5.52
C ASP A 31 -12.29 -5.97 -4.64
N LEU A 32 -11.87 -4.74 -4.97
CA LEU A 32 -10.87 -4.03 -4.17
C LEU A 32 -11.34 -3.83 -2.72
N GLN A 33 -12.61 -3.47 -2.51
CA GLN A 33 -13.20 -3.38 -1.17
C GLN A 33 -13.05 -4.70 -0.40
N ILE A 34 -13.42 -5.83 -1.00
CA ILE A 34 -13.30 -7.16 -0.36
C ILE A 34 -11.86 -7.45 0.04
N ARG A 35 -10.90 -7.21 -0.87
CA ARG A 35 -9.47 -7.42 -0.60
C ARG A 35 -8.94 -6.52 0.53
N LEU A 36 -9.42 -5.28 0.61
CA LEU A 36 -9.05 -4.37 1.70
C LEU A 36 -9.70 -4.78 3.02
N GLU A 37 -10.93 -5.32 3.02
CA GLU A 37 -11.58 -5.87 4.21
C GLU A 37 -10.85 -7.12 4.74
N GLU A 38 -10.39 -8.00 3.85
CA GLU A 38 -9.53 -9.13 4.21
C GLU A 38 -8.22 -8.65 4.83
N GLN A 39 -7.58 -7.64 4.24
CA GLN A 39 -6.36 -7.05 4.79
C GLN A 39 -6.59 -6.47 6.19
N LEU A 40 -7.69 -5.72 6.40
CA LEU A 40 -8.03 -5.20 7.73
C LEU A 40 -8.13 -6.31 8.77
N LYS A 41 -8.76 -7.44 8.41
CA LYS A 41 -8.85 -8.60 9.32
C LYS A 41 -7.47 -9.18 9.66
N LEU A 42 -6.55 -9.20 8.70
CA LEU A 42 -5.16 -9.68 8.92
C LEU A 42 -4.33 -8.71 9.75
N ASP A 43 -4.65 -7.42 9.70
CA ASP A 43 -3.93 -6.39 10.46
C ASP A 43 -4.52 -6.16 11.86
N LEU A 44 -5.64 -6.81 12.19
CA LEU A 44 -6.19 -6.82 13.56
C LEU A 44 -5.15 -7.39 14.53
N GLY A 45 -4.68 -6.54 15.44
CA GLY A 45 -3.70 -6.90 16.47
C GLY A 45 -2.23 -6.63 16.11
N LYS A 46 -1.93 -6.08 14.92
CA LYS A 46 -0.57 -5.62 14.58
C LYS A 46 -0.32 -4.19 15.07
N GLU A 47 0.91 -3.90 15.52
CA GLU A 47 1.34 -2.60 16.05
C GLU A 47 1.24 -1.45 15.03
N THR A 48 1.41 -1.73 13.74
CA THR A 48 1.28 -0.75 12.63
C THR A 48 -0.16 -0.53 12.17
N GLY A 49 -1.12 -1.06 12.93
CA GLY A 49 -2.57 -0.80 12.93
C GLY A 49 -3.16 -0.11 11.71
N GLY A 50 -3.25 -0.82 10.58
CA GLY A 50 -4.24 -0.67 9.48
C GLY A 50 -4.59 0.72 8.94
N SER A 51 -3.95 1.81 9.38
CA SER A 51 -4.36 3.20 9.14
C SER A 51 -4.44 3.49 7.66
N HIS A 52 -3.43 3.07 6.91
CA HIS A 52 -3.40 3.15 5.46
C HIS A 52 -4.56 2.40 4.80
N THR A 53 -4.89 1.20 5.29
CA THR A 53 -5.99 0.41 4.74
C THR A 53 -7.33 1.08 5.06
N TYR A 54 -7.48 1.71 6.23
CA TYR A 54 -8.64 2.55 6.56
C TYR A 54 -8.74 3.77 5.63
N SER A 55 -7.65 4.51 5.40
CA SER A 55 -7.64 5.63 4.45
C SER A 55 -8.04 5.17 3.04
N TYR A 56 -7.43 4.10 2.55
CA TYR A 56 -7.76 3.62 1.21
C TYR A 56 -9.20 3.11 1.11
N MET A 57 -9.71 2.45 2.16
CA MET A 57 -11.11 2.05 2.24
C MET A 57 -12.05 3.25 2.21
N GLY A 58 -11.73 4.35 2.89
CA GLY A 58 -12.50 5.59 2.84
C GLY A 58 -12.61 6.13 1.40
N PHE A 59 -11.51 6.12 0.66
CA PHE A 59 -11.51 6.53 -0.75
C PHE A 59 -12.35 5.59 -1.64
N VAL A 60 -12.23 4.27 -1.43
CA VAL A 60 -13.06 3.28 -2.14
C VAL A 60 -14.55 3.50 -1.85
N LYS A 61 -14.93 3.73 -0.59
CA LYS A 61 -16.33 4.02 -0.20
C LYS A 61 -16.85 5.31 -0.82
N PHE A 62 -16.02 6.35 -0.91
CA PHE A 62 -16.36 7.56 -1.63
C PHE A 62 -16.64 7.27 -3.11
N LEU A 63 -15.76 6.52 -3.80
CA LEU A 63 -15.96 6.15 -5.20
C LEU A 63 -17.21 5.29 -5.44
N LEU A 64 -17.62 4.50 -4.45
CA LEU A 64 -18.86 3.73 -4.44
C LEU A 64 -20.11 4.56 -4.10
N GLY A 65 -19.93 5.85 -3.77
CA GLY A 65 -21.02 6.80 -3.49
C GLY A 65 -21.42 6.92 -2.01
N SER A 66 -20.73 6.25 -1.10
CA SER A 66 -21.00 6.26 0.35
C SER A 66 -20.14 7.29 1.08
N ASN A 67 -20.48 8.57 1.02
CA ASN A 67 -19.73 9.65 1.69
C ASN A 67 -19.69 9.51 3.23
N THR A 68 -20.77 9.00 3.84
CA THR A 68 -20.85 8.81 5.30
C THR A 68 -19.93 7.70 5.80
N GLU A 69 -19.86 6.58 5.07
CA GLU A 69 -18.90 5.52 5.36
C GLU A 69 -17.47 6.02 5.11
N ALA A 70 -17.23 6.72 4.00
CA ALA A 70 -15.93 7.29 3.67
C ALA A 70 -15.39 8.16 4.82
N LEU A 71 -16.24 9.03 5.38
CA LEU A 71 -15.89 9.87 6.53
C LEU A 71 -15.44 9.02 7.74
N SER A 72 -16.23 8.02 8.12
CA SER A 72 -15.91 7.13 9.25
C SER A 72 -14.57 6.41 9.07
N TYR A 73 -14.29 5.92 7.85
CA TYR A 73 -13.00 5.27 7.53
C TYR A 73 -11.82 6.25 7.61
N PHE A 74 -11.96 7.47 7.07
CA PHE A 74 -10.89 8.48 7.16
C PHE A 74 -10.66 8.95 8.60
N GLU A 75 -11.71 9.17 9.38
CA GLU A 75 -11.60 9.52 10.81
C GLU A 75 -10.89 8.41 11.60
N LYS A 76 -11.24 7.14 11.32
CA LYS A 76 -10.57 6.01 11.96
C LYS A 76 -9.10 5.93 11.57
N SER A 77 -8.76 6.24 10.31
CA SER A 77 -7.35 6.33 9.89
C SER A 77 -6.60 7.42 10.66
N VAL A 78 -7.20 8.58 10.88
CA VAL A 78 -6.58 9.66 11.68
C VAL A 78 -6.35 9.22 13.11
N GLU A 79 -7.35 8.57 13.73
CA GLU A 79 -7.25 8.05 15.10
C GLU A 79 -6.10 7.04 15.23
N LEU A 80 -6.04 6.06 14.33
CA LEU A 80 -5.00 5.03 14.35
C LEU A 80 -3.61 5.62 14.14
N THR A 81 -3.45 6.52 13.16
CA THR A 81 -2.17 7.18 12.90
C THR A 81 -1.67 7.97 14.12
N LYS A 82 -2.56 8.69 14.80
CA LYS A 82 -2.21 9.42 16.04
C LYS A 82 -1.87 8.50 17.21
N SER A 83 -2.50 7.32 17.27
CA SER A 83 -2.25 6.35 18.33
C SER A 83 -0.87 5.67 18.24
N GLN A 84 -0.25 5.66 17.04
CA GLN A 84 1.06 5.05 16.77
C GLN A 84 2.25 5.91 17.23
N GLY A 85 2.00 7.12 17.73
CA GLY A 85 3.03 8.04 18.23
C GLY A 85 3.50 9.07 17.20
N ASN A 86 4.41 9.94 17.63
CA ASN A 86 4.80 11.15 16.88
C ASN A 86 5.53 10.88 15.56
N ASP A 87 6.11 9.68 15.38
CA ASP A 87 6.87 9.34 14.17
C ASP A 87 5.96 9.12 12.96
N CYS A 88 4.67 8.84 13.19
CA CYS A 88 3.66 8.62 12.14
C CYS A 88 2.90 9.89 11.73
N ASP A 89 3.18 11.05 12.35
CA ASP A 89 2.46 12.30 12.09
C ASP A 89 2.51 12.72 10.61
N LYS A 90 3.60 12.39 9.90
CA LYS A 90 3.73 12.69 8.46
C LYS A 90 2.66 12.01 7.62
N LEU A 91 2.17 10.83 8.02
CA LEU A 91 1.11 10.11 7.32
C LEU A 91 -0.25 10.80 7.42
N LEU A 92 -0.46 11.67 8.42
CA LEU A 92 -1.70 12.42 8.57
C LEU A 92 -1.99 13.34 7.39
N VAL A 93 -0.98 13.71 6.58
CA VAL A 93 -1.20 14.51 5.37
C VAL A 93 -2.11 13.81 4.37
N ILE A 94 -2.06 12.47 4.29
CA ILE A 94 -2.91 11.68 3.40
C ILE A 94 -4.35 11.77 3.88
N ALA A 95 -4.59 11.41 5.14
CA ALA A 95 -5.94 11.37 5.70
C ALA A 95 -6.58 12.77 5.79
N TYR A 96 -5.82 13.82 6.13
CA TYR A 96 -6.32 15.20 6.09
C TYR A 96 -6.58 15.67 4.67
N GLY A 97 -5.76 15.27 3.69
CA GLY A 97 -6.04 15.57 2.29
C GLY A 97 -7.30 14.89 1.78
N ASP A 98 -7.51 13.62 2.14
CA ASP A 98 -8.71 12.86 1.82
C ASP A 98 -9.97 13.46 2.46
N LEU A 99 -9.90 13.85 3.74
CA LEU A 99 -10.99 14.53 4.45
C LEU A 99 -11.30 15.89 3.83
N ALA A 100 -10.29 16.68 3.45
CA ALA A 100 -10.50 17.96 2.78
C ALA A 100 -11.28 17.77 1.46
N TRP A 101 -10.87 16.80 0.64
CA TRP A 101 -11.59 16.46 -0.60
C TRP A 101 -13.01 15.94 -0.34
N LEU A 102 -13.20 15.06 0.65
CA LEU A 102 -14.52 14.54 1.00
C LEU A 102 -15.46 15.68 1.41
N HIS A 103 -15.03 16.57 2.30
CA HIS A 103 -15.82 17.72 2.74
C HIS A 103 -16.10 18.70 1.61
N TYR A 104 -15.14 18.91 0.70
CA TYR A 104 -15.37 19.69 -0.52
C TYR A 104 -16.50 19.08 -1.38
N HIS A 105 -16.48 17.76 -1.61
CA HIS A 105 -17.52 17.07 -2.37
C HIS A 105 -18.90 17.08 -1.67
N MET A 106 -18.93 17.18 -0.35
CA MET A 106 -20.17 17.32 0.45
C MET A 106 -20.67 18.77 0.52
N GLY A 107 -19.93 19.76 0.01
CA GLY A 107 -20.27 21.18 0.13
C GLY A 107 -19.96 21.78 1.52
N HIS A 108 -19.24 21.05 2.37
CA HIS A 108 -18.84 21.45 3.71
C HIS A 108 -17.52 22.23 3.67
N PHE A 109 -17.58 23.46 3.12
CA PHE A 109 -16.37 24.23 2.83
C PHE A 109 -15.59 24.68 4.08
N ALA A 110 -16.27 24.92 5.21
CA ALA A 110 -15.60 25.29 6.45
C ALA A 110 -14.76 24.14 7.02
N GLU A 111 -15.29 22.93 6.97
CA GLU A 111 -14.58 21.71 7.36
C GLU A 111 -13.44 21.38 6.39
N CYS A 112 -13.65 21.58 5.07
CA CYS A 112 -12.60 21.47 4.07
C CYS A 112 -11.41 22.39 4.39
N GLU A 113 -11.66 23.67 4.68
CA GLU A 113 -10.62 24.62 5.09
C GLU A 113 -9.93 24.22 6.41
N SER A 114 -10.69 23.70 7.38
CA SER A 114 -10.13 23.18 8.63
C SER A 114 -9.12 22.06 8.39
N TYR A 115 -9.42 21.12 7.49
CA TYR A 115 -8.50 20.04 7.13
C TYR A 115 -7.31 20.51 6.27
N LEU A 116 -7.50 21.51 5.41
CA LEU A 116 -6.40 22.15 4.69
C LEU A 116 -5.41 22.83 5.65
N ASN A 117 -5.90 23.47 6.70
CA ASN A 117 -5.04 24.07 7.72
C ASN A 117 -4.26 22.99 8.48
N LYS A 118 -4.94 21.92 8.94
CA LYS A 118 -4.26 20.79 9.60
C LYS A 118 -3.20 20.13 8.70
N PHE A 119 -3.47 20.02 7.41
CA PHE A 119 -2.48 19.56 6.43
C PHE A 119 -1.26 20.50 6.35
N GLY A 120 -1.51 21.81 6.36
CA GLY A 120 -0.48 22.86 6.43
C GLY A 120 0.38 22.75 7.68
N ASP A 121 -0.23 22.55 8.84
CA ASP A 121 0.47 22.41 10.13
C ASP A 121 1.48 21.25 10.10
N ILE A 122 1.13 20.12 9.47
CA ILE A 122 2.05 18.98 9.31
C ILE A 122 3.21 19.34 8.38
N LYS A 123 2.96 20.05 7.27
CA LYS A 123 4.03 20.52 6.37
C LYS A 123 4.95 21.55 7.02
N GLU A 124 4.43 22.41 7.89
CA GLU A 124 5.25 23.35 8.67
C GLU A 124 6.10 22.62 9.70
N LYS A 125 5.52 21.63 10.40
CA LYS A 125 6.24 20.79 11.37
C LYS A 125 7.32 19.93 10.72
N TYR A 126 7.08 19.43 9.50
CA TYR A 126 7.99 18.57 8.74
C TYR A 126 8.25 19.15 7.34
N PRO A 127 9.08 20.17 7.17
CA PRO A 127 9.25 20.85 5.87
C PRO A 127 9.97 20.02 4.80
N SER A 128 10.65 18.94 5.20
CA SER A 128 11.44 18.08 4.30
C SER A 128 10.56 17.11 3.51
N VAL A 129 9.98 17.58 2.41
CA VAL A 129 9.21 16.77 1.44
C VAL A 129 10.10 16.29 0.27
N PRO A 130 9.80 15.13 -0.36
CA PRO A 130 8.71 14.20 -0.03
C PRO A 130 9.01 13.34 1.22
N TYR A 131 7.96 12.81 1.86
CA TYR A 131 8.10 11.88 2.99
C TYR A 131 8.17 10.44 2.49
N ALA A 132 9.14 9.66 2.99
CA ALA A 132 9.31 8.26 2.61
C ALA A 132 8.06 7.43 2.89
N GLU A 133 7.41 7.71 4.02
CA GLU A 133 6.20 7.05 4.50
C GLU A 133 5.04 7.31 3.54
N VAL A 134 4.85 8.55 3.09
CA VAL A 134 3.79 8.91 2.12
C VAL A 134 4.05 8.32 0.74
N LEU A 135 5.31 8.29 0.29
CA LEU A 135 5.69 7.61 -0.95
C LEU A 135 5.43 6.10 -0.86
N GLY A 136 5.74 5.48 0.27
CA GLY A 136 5.44 4.07 0.54
C GLY A 136 3.95 3.77 0.44
N GLU A 137 3.11 4.58 1.09
CA GLU A 137 1.65 4.44 1.02
C GLU A 137 1.11 4.60 -0.39
N LYS A 138 1.62 5.59 -1.13
CA LYS A 138 1.28 5.79 -2.53
C LYS A 138 1.65 4.58 -3.39
N GLY A 139 2.82 4.00 -3.15
CA GLY A 139 3.28 2.78 -3.79
C GLY A 139 2.35 1.59 -3.52
N TRP A 140 1.95 1.39 -2.27
CA TRP A 140 1.01 0.33 -1.88
C TRP A 140 -0.38 0.52 -2.48
N THR A 141 -0.89 1.73 -2.48
CA THR A 141 -2.17 2.06 -3.11
C THR A 141 -2.15 1.74 -4.61
N PHE A 142 -1.10 2.15 -5.33
CA PHE A 142 -0.94 1.77 -6.75
C PHE A 142 -0.85 0.26 -6.95
N LEU A 143 -0.05 -0.43 -6.14
CA LEU A 143 0.13 -1.89 -6.19
C LEU A 143 -1.18 -2.65 -5.96
N LYS A 144 -2.03 -2.17 -5.05
CA LYS A 144 -3.32 -2.79 -4.70
C LYS A 144 -4.43 -2.43 -5.68
N CYS A 145 -4.36 -1.25 -6.30
CA CYS A 145 -5.37 -0.74 -7.22
C CYS A 145 -5.46 -1.61 -8.47
N SER A 146 -4.45 -1.56 -9.35
CA SER A 146 -4.48 -2.23 -10.65
C SER A 146 -3.09 -2.56 -11.14
N ARG A 147 -2.97 -3.57 -12.01
CA ARG A 147 -1.72 -3.90 -12.71
C ARG A 147 -1.19 -2.73 -13.53
N LYS A 148 -2.09 -1.87 -14.03
CA LYS A 148 -1.74 -0.66 -14.78
C LYS A 148 -0.85 0.28 -13.99
N TYR A 149 -0.93 0.26 -12.66
CA TYR A 149 -0.21 1.16 -11.77
C TYR A 149 1.11 0.58 -11.24
N TYR A 150 1.57 -0.59 -11.72
CA TYR A 150 2.77 -1.22 -11.16
C TYR A 150 4.05 -0.42 -11.41
N ASP A 151 4.21 0.22 -12.56
CA ASP A 151 5.38 1.08 -12.78
C ASP A 151 5.38 2.29 -11.84
N MET A 152 4.23 2.91 -11.61
CA MET A 152 4.09 4.00 -10.64
C MET A 152 4.35 3.52 -9.21
N ALA A 153 3.90 2.30 -8.84
CA ALA A 153 4.21 1.71 -7.54
C ALA A 153 5.73 1.49 -7.37
N LYS A 154 6.39 0.93 -8.38
CA LYS A 154 7.85 0.72 -8.41
C LYS A 154 8.60 2.04 -8.26
N GLU A 155 8.20 3.09 -8.97
CA GLU A 155 8.79 4.42 -8.83
C GLU A 155 8.63 4.98 -7.42
N CYS A 156 7.42 4.88 -6.83
CA CYS A 156 7.17 5.35 -5.47
C CYS A 156 8.07 4.67 -4.44
N PHE A 157 8.18 3.33 -4.48
CA PHE A 157 9.05 2.61 -3.55
C PHE A 157 10.53 2.92 -3.78
N ASN A 158 10.98 3.08 -5.02
CA ASN A 158 12.37 3.48 -5.31
C ASN A 158 12.69 4.86 -4.75
N GLU A 159 11.81 5.86 -4.94
CA GLU A 159 12.02 7.19 -4.37
C GLU A 159 11.98 7.15 -2.83
N ALA A 160 11.07 6.37 -2.24
CA ALA A 160 11.00 6.20 -0.79
C ALA A 160 12.28 5.57 -0.22
N LEU A 161 12.83 4.55 -0.89
CA LEU A 161 14.06 3.86 -0.47
C LEU A 161 15.33 4.71 -0.65
N LYS A 162 15.32 5.76 -1.49
CA LYS A 162 16.42 6.74 -1.48
C LYS A 162 16.48 7.53 -0.16
N LEU A 163 15.33 7.72 0.47
CA LEU A 163 15.21 8.44 1.74
C LEU A 163 15.41 7.52 2.95
N ASN A 164 14.91 6.28 2.88
CA ASN A 164 15.06 5.28 3.92
C ASN A 164 15.43 3.90 3.33
N PRO A 165 16.71 3.63 3.03
CA PRO A 165 17.13 2.44 2.30
C PRO A 165 16.88 1.10 3.00
N GLU A 166 16.86 1.09 4.33
CA GLU A 166 16.75 -0.12 5.16
C GLU A 166 15.33 -0.35 5.71
N ASP A 167 14.36 0.42 5.23
CA ASP A 167 12.97 0.25 5.63
C ASP A 167 12.42 -1.09 5.14
N GLY A 168 11.98 -1.93 6.07
CA GLY A 168 11.48 -3.26 5.77
C GLY A 168 10.19 -3.28 4.97
N GLU A 169 9.30 -2.30 5.16
CA GLU A 169 8.01 -2.23 4.47
C GLU A 169 8.18 -1.69 3.05
N LEU A 170 9.05 -0.69 2.87
CA LEU A 170 9.38 -0.17 1.53
C LEU A 170 10.11 -1.21 0.68
N ASN A 171 11.07 -1.94 1.27
CA ASN A 171 11.76 -3.03 0.57
C ASN A 171 10.80 -4.17 0.20
N ALA A 172 9.84 -4.50 1.08
CA ALA A 172 8.78 -5.47 0.80
C ALA A 172 7.89 -5.03 -0.37
N GLY A 173 7.44 -3.77 -0.36
CA GLY A 173 6.65 -3.17 -1.44
C GLY A 173 7.37 -3.22 -2.79
N LEU A 174 8.65 -2.83 -2.81
CA LEU A 174 9.48 -2.89 -4.03
C LEU A 174 9.65 -4.34 -4.52
N ALA A 175 9.96 -5.28 -3.63
CA ALA A 175 10.14 -6.69 -4.01
C ALA A 175 8.86 -7.28 -4.63
N ILE A 176 7.70 -6.99 -4.03
CA ILE A 176 6.41 -7.51 -4.50
C ILE A 176 6.04 -6.91 -5.87
N VAL A 177 6.25 -5.60 -6.08
CA VAL A 177 5.93 -5.01 -7.39
C VAL A 177 6.87 -5.51 -8.49
N LEU A 178 8.18 -5.65 -8.19
CA LEU A 178 9.14 -6.21 -9.14
C LEU A 178 8.79 -7.66 -9.49
N TYR A 179 8.45 -8.49 -8.51
CA TYR A 179 7.98 -9.85 -8.73
C TYR A 179 6.76 -9.88 -9.67
N ARG A 180 5.76 -9.03 -9.41
CA ARG A 180 4.52 -8.99 -10.21
C ARG A 180 4.77 -8.51 -11.63
N ILE A 181 5.63 -7.51 -11.83
CA ILE A 181 6.02 -7.03 -13.16
C ILE A 181 6.73 -8.14 -13.92
N ALA A 182 7.76 -8.76 -13.32
CA ALA A 182 8.51 -9.85 -13.97
C ALA A 182 7.62 -11.04 -14.33
N HIS A 183 6.66 -11.39 -13.46
CA HIS A 183 5.69 -12.44 -13.72
C HIS A 183 4.78 -12.13 -14.93
N ILE A 184 4.37 -10.87 -15.11
CA ILE A 184 3.53 -10.46 -16.24
C ILE A 184 4.32 -10.41 -17.54
N LEU A 185 5.55 -9.89 -17.50
CA LEU A 185 6.38 -9.72 -18.70
C LEU A 185 7.01 -11.02 -19.21
N HIS A 186 6.86 -12.13 -18.45
CA HIS A 186 7.61 -13.37 -18.68
C HIS A 186 9.13 -13.11 -18.83
N ASP A 187 9.61 -12.06 -18.16
CA ASP A 187 10.98 -11.59 -18.32
C ASP A 187 11.92 -12.47 -17.50
N SER A 188 13.06 -12.79 -18.11
CA SER A 188 14.10 -13.68 -17.59
C SER A 188 15.14 -12.97 -16.74
N THR A 189 15.09 -11.64 -16.60
CA THR A 189 15.94 -10.89 -15.65
C THR A 189 15.48 -11.10 -14.21
N ASP A 190 15.66 -12.33 -13.72
CA ASP A 190 15.27 -12.78 -12.39
C ASP A 190 16.25 -12.34 -11.29
N SER A 191 17.50 -11.99 -11.62
CA SER A 191 18.53 -11.67 -10.63
C SER A 191 18.17 -10.47 -9.75
N ASN A 192 17.75 -9.35 -10.36
CA ASN A 192 17.35 -8.14 -9.64
C ASN A 192 16.15 -8.41 -8.71
N VAL A 193 15.17 -9.21 -9.16
CA VAL A 193 13.99 -9.55 -8.35
C VAL A 193 14.39 -10.40 -7.14
N ILE A 194 15.26 -11.39 -7.34
CA ILE A 194 15.75 -12.26 -6.26
C ILE A 194 16.57 -11.47 -5.25
N ASP A 195 17.48 -10.61 -5.71
CA ASP A 195 18.29 -9.77 -4.83
C ASP A 195 17.41 -8.85 -3.98
N GLN A 196 16.40 -8.22 -4.58
CA GLN A 196 15.47 -7.38 -3.86
C GLN A 196 14.57 -8.17 -2.90
N LEU A 197 14.14 -9.39 -3.26
CA LEU A 197 13.41 -10.29 -2.35
C LEU A 197 14.27 -10.70 -1.15
N ARG A 198 15.53 -11.06 -1.38
CA ARG A 198 16.48 -11.38 -0.31
C ARG A 198 16.70 -10.20 0.62
N ARG A 199 16.89 -9.00 0.07
CA ARG A 199 17.00 -7.77 0.86
C ARG A 199 15.74 -7.50 1.68
N ALA A 200 14.57 -7.61 1.06
CA ALA A 200 13.30 -7.40 1.74
C ALA A 200 13.08 -8.40 2.89
N ILE A 201 13.46 -9.68 2.72
CA ILE A 201 13.42 -10.68 3.80
C ILE A 201 14.43 -10.35 4.90
N ALA A 202 15.62 -9.84 4.57
CA ALA A 202 16.61 -9.45 5.57
C ALA A 202 16.14 -8.26 6.43
N THR A 203 15.47 -7.28 5.82
CA THR A 203 14.93 -6.10 6.51
C THR A 203 13.55 -6.34 7.15
N ASN A 204 12.83 -7.39 6.73
CA ASN A 204 11.51 -7.77 7.22
C ASN A 204 11.39 -9.31 7.26
N PRO A 205 12.08 -9.97 8.21
CA PRO A 205 12.12 -11.44 8.30
C PRO A 205 10.76 -12.04 8.64
N ASP A 206 9.84 -11.20 9.15
CA ASP A 206 8.52 -11.60 9.57
C ASP A 206 7.48 -11.66 8.46
N ASN A 207 7.81 -11.21 7.26
CA ASN A 207 6.90 -11.30 6.12
C ASN A 207 7.05 -12.64 5.36
N ASP A 208 6.25 -13.64 5.73
CA ASP A 208 6.26 -14.96 5.08
C ASP A 208 5.85 -14.93 3.60
N VAL A 209 5.07 -13.93 3.17
CA VAL A 209 4.71 -13.77 1.76
C VAL A 209 5.98 -13.59 0.92
N LEU A 210 6.96 -12.81 1.39
CA LEU A 210 8.22 -12.60 0.68
C LEU A 210 9.02 -13.90 0.50
N LYS A 211 9.02 -14.79 1.50
CA LYS A 211 9.69 -16.09 1.44
C LYS A 211 9.09 -16.97 0.35
N VAL A 212 7.76 -17.03 0.26
CA VAL A 212 7.08 -17.80 -0.79
C VAL A 212 7.32 -17.20 -2.18
N LEU A 213 7.33 -15.87 -2.30
CA LEU A 213 7.67 -15.20 -3.57
C LEU A 213 9.11 -15.49 -4.03
N LEU A 214 10.06 -15.52 -3.08
CA LEU A 214 11.44 -15.93 -3.36
C LEU A 214 11.51 -17.40 -3.81
N ALA A 215 10.83 -18.30 -3.12
CA ALA A 215 10.77 -19.71 -3.49
C ALA A 215 10.23 -19.93 -4.92
N LEU A 216 9.20 -19.18 -5.31
CA LEU A 216 8.66 -19.21 -6.67
C LEU A 216 9.69 -18.78 -7.73
N LYS A 217 10.57 -17.82 -7.42
CA LYS A 217 11.66 -17.42 -8.33
C LYS A 217 12.82 -18.41 -8.36
N LEU A 218 13.22 -18.94 -7.20
CA LEU A 218 14.27 -19.96 -7.11
C LEU A 218 13.89 -21.25 -7.86
N THR A 219 12.60 -21.61 -7.85
CA THR A 219 12.08 -22.74 -8.64
C THR A 219 12.34 -22.58 -10.14
N VAL A 220 12.22 -21.37 -10.68
CA VAL A 220 12.51 -21.08 -12.10
C VAL A 220 14.01 -21.23 -12.38
N GLN A 221 14.86 -20.93 -11.40
CA GLN A 221 16.32 -21.09 -11.48
C GLN A 221 16.81 -22.52 -11.14
N GLN A 222 15.90 -23.46 -10.88
CA GLN A 222 16.20 -24.85 -10.49
C GLN A 222 16.86 -25.01 -9.12
N ASP A 223 16.81 -23.98 -8.27
CA ASP A 223 17.29 -24.02 -6.89
C ASP A 223 16.19 -24.54 -5.95
N TYR A 224 15.78 -25.79 -6.15
CA TYR A 224 14.61 -26.38 -5.48
C TYR A 224 14.77 -26.54 -3.97
N HIS A 225 15.98 -26.85 -3.47
CA HIS A 225 16.21 -27.11 -2.05
C HIS A 225 15.95 -25.87 -1.18
N GLU A 226 16.44 -24.70 -1.61
CA GLU A 226 16.17 -23.45 -0.89
C GLU A 226 14.69 -23.05 -1.02
N ALA A 227 14.10 -23.24 -2.20
CA ALA A 227 12.69 -22.94 -2.44
C ALA A 227 11.77 -23.74 -1.51
N GLU A 228 12.01 -25.05 -1.37
CA GLU A 228 11.22 -25.93 -0.49
C GLU A 228 11.33 -25.50 0.96
N SER A 229 12.54 -25.25 1.46
CA SER A 229 12.75 -24.78 2.84
C SER A 229 12.02 -23.47 3.15
N LEU A 230 12.00 -22.52 2.20
CA LEU A 230 11.29 -21.24 2.37
C LEU A 230 9.76 -21.43 2.42
N VAL A 231 9.23 -22.33 1.60
CA VAL A 231 7.80 -22.66 1.58
C VAL A 231 7.37 -23.36 2.86
N GLU A 232 8.15 -24.33 3.34
CA GLU A 232 7.89 -25.02 4.61
C GLU A 232 7.87 -24.04 5.80
N GLN A 233 8.86 -23.15 5.87
CA GLN A 233 8.90 -22.11 6.91
C GLN A 233 7.66 -21.21 6.87
N ALA A 234 7.24 -20.77 5.69
CA ALA A 234 6.07 -19.92 5.52
C ALA A 234 4.77 -20.63 5.93
N LEU A 235 4.62 -21.92 5.59
CA LEU A 235 3.47 -22.74 5.98
C LEU A 235 3.45 -23.02 7.48
N GLN A 236 4.60 -23.27 8.10
CA GLN A 236 4.68 -23.53 9.53
C GLN A 236 4.26 -22.30 10.35
N ARG A 237 4.65 -21.10 9.91
CA ARG A 237 4.45 -19.86 10.67
C ARG A 237 3.15 -19.13 10.34
N SER A 238 2.75 -19.16 9.07
CA SER A 238 1.58 -18.43 8.57
C SER A 238 0.64 -19.33 7.75
N PRO A 239 0.18 -20.48 8.30
CA PRO A 239 -0.61 -21.48 7.56
C PRO A 239 -1.95 -20.94 7.05
N GLU A 240 -2.54 -19.98 7.77
CA GLU A 240 -3.86 -19.40 7.45
C GLU A 240 -3.78 -18.07 6.70
N HIS A 241 -2.57 -17.57 6.43
CA HIS A 241 -2.42 -16.26 5.77
C HIS A 241 -2.83 -16.36 4.29
N PRO A 242 -3.86 -15.64 3.82
CA PRO A 242 -4.44 -15.82 2.48
C PRO A 242 -3.43 -15.69 1.34
N HIS A 243 -2.50 -14.72 1.43
CA HIS A 243 -1.44 -14.57 0.44
C HIS A 243 -0.40 -15.70 0.48
N VAL A 244 -0.05 -16.23 1.66
CA VAL A 244 0.85 -17.39 1.77
C VAL A 244 0.19 -18.59 1.10
N ILE A 245 -1.04 -18.94 1.49
CA ILE A 245 -1.82 -20.04 0.89
C ILE A 245 -1.88 -19.90 -0.63
N ARG A 246 -2.23 -18.71 -1.13
CA ARG A 246 -2.34 -18.46 -2.57
C ARG A 246 -1.03 -18.73 -3.31
N TYR A 247 0.09 -18.21 -2.82
CA TYR A 247 1.37 -18.36 -3.51
C TYR A 247 1.97 -19.77 -3.33
N VAL A 248 1.74 -20.41 -2.20
CA VAL A 248 2.08 -21.82 -2.00
C VAL A 248 1.29 -22.71 -2.95
N GLY A 249 -0.01 -22.47 -3.14
CA GLY A 249 -0.80 -23.20 -4.13
C GLY A 249 -0.26 -23.05 -5.56
N ILE A 250 0.27 -21.87 -5.91
CA ILE A 250 0.96 -21.67 -7.20
C ILE A 250 2.27 -22.48 -7.24
N TYR A 251 3.04 -22.46 -6.16
CA TYR A 251 4.29 -23.21 -6.03
C TYR A 251 4.06 -24.72 -6.22
N LEU A 252 3.12 -25.31 -5.48
CA LEU A 252 2.77 -26.73 -5.56
C LEU A 252 2.29 -27.12 -6.96
N ARG A 253 1.43 -26.30 -7.57
CA ARG A 253 0.97 -26.54 -8.94
C ARG A 253 2.11 -26.54 -9.95
N ASN A 254 3.12 -25.68 -9.78
CA ASN A 254 4.30 -25.65 -10.66
C ASN A 254 5.19 -26.90 -10.48
N GLN A 255 5.14 -27.55 -9.32
CA GLN A 255 5.83 -28.81 -9.03
C GLN A 255 5.04 -30.05 -9.49
N GLY A 256 3.81 -29.88 -9.98
CA GLY A 256 2.94 -30.99 -10.36
C GLY A 256 2.20 -31.65 -9.19
N SER A 257 2.24 -31.05 -8.00
CA SER A 257 1.49 -31.48 -6.82
C SER A 257 0.13 -30.78 -6.83
N VAL A 258 -0.94 -31.55 -7.07
CA VAL A 258 -2.33 -31.05 -7.19
C VAL A 258 -3.28 -31.57 -6.11
N ASP A 259 -2.76 -32.39 -5.19
CA ASP A 259 -3.49 -33.00 -4.06
C ASP A 259 -3.31 -32.23 -2.74
#